data_AF-A0A832KGV0-F1
#
_entry.id   AF-A0A832KGV0-F1
#
_cell.length_a   1.000
_cell.length_b   1.000
_cell.length_c   1.000
_cell.angle_alpha   90.00
_cell.angle_beta   90.00
_cell.angle_gamma   90.00
#
_symmetry.space_group_name_H-M   'P 1'
#
loop_
_entity.id
_entity.type
_entity.pdbx_description
1 polymer ?
#
loop_
_entity_poly.entity_id
_entity_poly.type
_entity_poly.pdbx_seq_one_letter_code
_entity_poly.pdbx_strand_id
1 'polypeptide(L)'
;MLSPSRYEHHWSPSRLVGDTLFHRTLRRQKYQLVGGHSAVKKCRWLHMSLTRGRPCYKERFYGIESHRCIQMTPCLICDFRCLFCWRTHPEDLGLTGDVKADGWDEPELIVEESIRAQRRILSGYKSHVLKGLLEESKYIEALNPRHAAISLDGEPTLYPMLGELIRGYSRRGFTTFLVTNGSNPEALNRLEEEPTQLYLSLYAPDEERFKILCRPLNRGAWRRVRESLGILRDFRSSTVVRLTLVKGL
;
A
#
# COMPACT_ATOMS: atom_id res chain seq x y z
N MET A 1 -41.57 16.66 -16.95
CA MET A 1 -41.41 15.37 -16.25
C MET A 1 -40.05 14.78 -16.58
N LEU A 2 -39.03 15.10 -15.80
CA LEU A 2 -37.78 14.34 -15.73
C LEU A 2 -37.34 14.39 -14.25
N SER A 3 -37.36 13.22 -13.63
CA SER A 3 -37.05 12.98 -12.22
C SER A 3 -35.55 13.19 -11.97
N PRO A 4 -35.13 13.99 -10.97
CA PRO A 4 -33.74 14.00 -10.51
C PRO A 4 -33.38 12.63 -9.93
N SER A 5 -32.27 12.08 -10.42
CA SER A 5 -31.73 10.78 -10.06
C SER A 5 -31.51 10.61 -8.56
N ARG A 6 -32.04 9.50 -8.03
CA ARG A 6 -31.77 8.96 -6.70
C ARG A 6 -30.30 8.54 -6.55
N TYR A 7 -29.44 9.42 -6.07
CA TYR A 7 -28.18 9.04 -5.42
C TYR A 7 -27.76 10.12 -4.40
N GLU A 8 -28.67 10.43 -3.48
CA GLU A 8 -28.28 11.03 -2.20
C GLU A 8 -27.86 9.88 -1.27
N HIS A 9 -26.61 9.44 -1.40
CA HIS A 9 -26.00 8.64 -0.34
C HIS A 9 -25.78 9.54 0.86
N HIS A 10 -26.70 9.48 1.83
CA HIS A 10 -26.48 9.96 3.18
C HIS A 10 -25.21 9.29 3.75
N TRP A 11 -24.12 10.05 3.72
CA TRP A 11 -22.87 9.72 4.38
C TRP A 11 -23.09 9.66 5.89
N SER A 12 -22.92 8.48 6.49
CA SER A 12 -22.80 8.32 7.94
C SER A 12 -21.31 8.23 8.30
N PRO A 13 -20.75 9.16 9.10
CA PRO A 13 -19.38 9.09 9.60
C PRO A 13 -19.09 7.93 10.57
N SER A 14 -19.92 6.90 10.64
CA SER A 14 -19.92 5.93 11.73
C SER A 14 -18.93 4.76 11.59
N ARG A 15 -18.16 4.66 10.50
CA ARG A 15 -16.98 3.77 10.42
C ARG A 15 -15.70 4.57 10.20
N LEU A 16 -15.48 5.57 11.05
CA LEU A 16 -14.16 6.18 11.17
C LEU A 16 -13.21 5.14 11.75
N VAL A 17 -12.00 5.02 11.18
CA VAL A 17 -10.87 4.36 11.84
C VAL A 17 -10.87 4.76 13.32
N GLY A 18 -11.06 3.79 14.22
CA GLY A 18 -11.24 4.03 15.65
C GLY A 18 -10.17 4.95 16.21
N ASP A 19 -10.49 5.82 17.17
CA ASP A 19 -9.49 6.72 17.76
C ASP A 19 -8.59 6.02 18.79
N THR A 20 -7.94 4.95 18.34
CA THR A 20 -6.99 4.19 19.15
C THR A 20 -5.64 4.93 19.18
N LEU A 21 -4.81 4.60 20.16
CA LEU A 21 -3.43 5.11 20.23
C LEU A 21 -2.64 4.79 18.95
N PHE A 22 -2.90 3.63 18.34
CA PHE A 22 -2.31 3.22 17.07
C PHE A 22 -2.66 4.19 15.94
N HIS A 23 -3.95 4.45 15.74
CA HIS A 23 -4.42 5.33 14.67
C HIS A 23 -3.98 6.79 14.86
N ARG A 24 -3.96 7.29 16.10
CA ARG A 24 -3.37 8.60 16.41
C ARG A 24 -1.87 8.66 16.07
N THR A 25 -1.13 7.59 16.32
CA THR A 25 0.30 7.50 16.00
C THR A 25 0.53 7.52 14.48
N LEU A 26 -0.25 6.74 13.72
CA LEU A 26 -0.18 6.75 12.26
C LEU A 26 -0.50 8.14 11.68
N ARG A 27 -1.51 8.85 12.22
CA ARG A 27 -1.83 10.24 11.83
C ARG A 27 -0.65 11.19 12.09
N ARG A 28 0.02 11.08 13.25
CA ARG A 28 1.24 11.86 13.56
C ARG A 28 2.36 11.58 12.55
N GLN A 29 2.50 10.33 12.12
CA GLN A 29 3.42 9.90 11.06
C GLN A 29 2.94 10.23 9.63
N LYS A 30 1.91 11.07 9.50
CA LYS A 30 1.35 11.60 8.24
C LYS A 30 0.70 10.54 7.34
N TYR A 31 0.24 9.43 7.89
CA TYR A 31 -0.68 8.54 7.19
C TYR A 31 -2.04 9.25 7.06
N GLN A 32 -2.62 9.18 5.86
CA GLN A 32 -4.01 9.45 5.60
C GLN A 32 -4.76 8.12 5.71
N LEU A 33 -5.44 7.92 6.83
CA LEU A 33 -6.23 6.71 7.05
C LEU A 33 -7.44 6.67 6.10
N VAL A 34 -7.75 5.48 5.61
CA VAL A 34 -8.83 5.20 4.66
C VAL A 34 -9.66 4.04 5.22
N GLY A 35 -10.98 4.22 5.30
CA GLY A 35 -11.88 3.20 5.83
C GLY A 35 -11.62 2.91 7.31
N GLY A 36 -11.54 1.62 7.69
CA GLY A 36 -11.20 1.12 9.02
C GLY A 36 -9.79 0.54 9.15
N HIS A 37 -9.17 0.12 8.03
CA HIS A 37 -7.95 -0.70 8.05
C HIS A 37 -6.95 -0.38 6.93
N SER A 38 -7.22 0.64 6.12
CA SER A 38 -6.40 1.03 4.97
C SER A 38 -5.72 2.38 5.20
N ALA A 39 -4.71 2.69 4.41
CA ALA A 39 -4.08 4.01 4.45
C ALA A 39 -3.36 4.39 3.16
N VAL A 40 -3.19 5.70 2.98
CA VAL A 40 -2.32 6.32 1.97
C VAL A 40 -1.27 7.16 2.68
N LYS A 41 -0.07 7.24 2.13
CA LYS A 41 0.96 8.16 2.62
C LYS A 41 1.77 8.71 1.46
N LYS A 42 2.23 9.94 1.64
CA LYS A 42 3.11 10.61 0.69
C LYS A 42 4.44 9.85 0.59
N CYS A 43 4.73 9.26 -0.56
CA CYS A 43 6.04 8.71 -0.85
C CYS A 43 7.10 9.81 -0.82
N ARG A 44 8.29 9.52 -0.28
CA ARG A 44 9.43 10.45 -0.32
C ARG A 44 9.74 10.88 -1.76
N TRP A 45 9.65 9.96 -2.71
CA TRP A 45 9.98 10.23 -4.11
C TRP A 45 8.91 11.02 -4.86
N LEU A 46 7.65 10.98 -4.43
CA LEU A 46 6.63 11.92 -4.91
C LEU A 46 7.05 13.35 -4.57
N HIS A 47 7.50 13.59 -3.33
CA HIS A 47 8.02 14.90 -2.94
C HIS A 47 9.27 15.29 -3.75
N MET A 48 10.25 14.39 -3.86
CA MET A 48 11.48 14.67 -4.60
C MET A 48 11.24 14.94 -6.10
N SER A 49 10.29 14.25 -6.72
CA SER A 49 9.94 14.48 -8.13
C SER A 49 9.28 15.85 -8.30
N LEU A 50 8.36 16.22 -7.41
CA LEU A 50 7.69 17.52 -7.46
C LEU A 50 8.64 18.68 -7.17
N THR A 51 9.41 18.63 -6.08
CA THR A 51 10.17 19.81 -5.62
C THR A 51 11.59 19.90 -6.14
N ARG A 52 12.15 18.79 -6.64
CA ARG A 52 13.56 18.71 -7.05
C ARG A 52 13.77 18.07 -8.42
N GLY A 53 12.70 17.70 -9.13
CA GLY A 53 12.80 16.99 -10.41
C GLY A 53 13.50 15.64 -10.31
N ARG A 54 13.58 15.04 -9.12
CA ARG A 54 14.32 13.79 -8.89
C ARG A 54 13.37 12.59 -8.83
N PRO A 55 13.44 11.66 -9.80
CA PRO A 55 12.57 10.50 -9.82
C PRO A 55 13.05 9.38 -8.88
N CYS A 56 12.17 8.43 -8.58
CA CYS A 56 12.53 7.19 -7.91
C CYS A 56 13.21 6.21 -8.89
N TYR A 57 13.80 5.15 -8.34
CA TYR A 57 14.43 4.11 -9.18
C TYR A 57 13.43 3.41 -10.11
N LYS A 58 12.15 3.28 -9.71
CA LYS A 58 11.14 2.59 -10.52
C LYS A 58 10.82 3.36 -11.80
N GLU A 59 10.91 4.69 -11.79
CA GLU A 59 10.78 5.49 -13.01
C GLU A 59 11.91 5.17 -14.00
N ARG A 60 13.14 5.03 -13.49
CA ARG A 60 14.30 4.69 -14.31
C ARG A 60 14.28 3.25 -14.83
N PHE A 61 13.78 2.32 -14.02
CA PHE A 61 13.80 0.88 -14.36
C PHE A 61 12.59 0.43 -15.14
N TYR A 62 11.41 1.03 -14.88
CA TYR A 62 10.13 0.55 -15.39
C TYR A 62 9.30 1.65 -16.07
N GLY A 63 9.82 2.89 -16.16
CA GLY A 63 9.11 4.00 -16.81
C GLY A 63 7.91 4.55 -16.03
N ILE A 64 7.77 4.24 -14.72
CA ILE A 64 6.66 4.76 -13.92
C ILE A 64 6.90 6.17 -13.41
N GLU A 65 5.95 7.07 -13.61
CA GLU A 65 6.09 8.47 -13.23
C GLU A 65 5.95 8.61 -11.71
N SER A 66 7.03 8.96 -11.01
CA SER A 66 7.09 8.97 -9.54
C SER A 66 6.09 9.94 -8.92
N HIS A 67 5.79 11.06 -9.60
CA HIS A 67 4.82 12.04 -9.12
C HIS A 67 3.36 11.63 -9.33
N ARG A 68 3.12 10.56 -10.09
CA ARG A 68 1.79 10.02 -10.39
C ARG A 68 1.51 8.69 -9.70
N CYS A 69 2.28 8.38 -8.67
CA CYS A 69 2.11 7.17 -7.86
C CYS A 69 1.36 7.47 -6.55
N ILE A 70 0.31 6.69 -6.29
CA ILE A 70 -0.32 6.57 -4.96
C ILE A 70 0.43 5.46 -4.20
N GLN A 71 0.95 5.74 -3.01
CA GLN A 71 1.46 4.71 -2.11
C GLN A 71 0.41 4.41 -1.05
N MET A 72 -0.16 3.21 -1.09
CA MET A 72 -1.27 2.80 -0.24
C MET A 72 -1.11 1.38 0.31
N THR A 73 -1.94 1.03 1.28
CA THR A 73 -2.13 -0.35 1.75
C THR A 73 -3.61 -0.58 2.07
N PRO A 74 -4.16 -1.76 1.75
CA PRO A 74 -5.47 -2.18 2.21
C PRO A 74 -5.43 -2.86 3.58
N CYS A 75 -4.26 -3.03 4.19
CA CYS A 75 -4.12 -3.68 5.49
C CYS A 75 -2.98 -3.06 6.28
N LEU A 76 -3.28 -2.45 7.42
CA LEU A 76 -2.29 -1.88 8.34
C LEU A 76 -1.66 -2.92 9.28
N ILE A 77 -2.08 -4.19 9.20
CA ILE A 77 -1.61 -5.29 10.04
C ILE A 77 -0.65 -6.16 9.22
N CYS A 78 0.37 -6.71 9.88
CA CYS A 78 1.36 -7.60 9.28
C CYS A 78 1.49 -8.86 10.12
N ASP A 79 1.78 -9.98 9.48
CA ASP A 79 2.05 -11.23 10.17
C ASP A 79 3.54 -11.48 10.45
N PHE A 80 4.41 -10.54 10.06
CA PHE A 80 5.84 -10.49 10.41
C PHE A 80 6.16 -9.26 11.28
N ARG A 81 7.17 -9.40 12.16
CA ARG A 81 7.71 -8.32 12.99
C ARG A 81 9.20 -8.11 12.71
N CYS A 82 9.49 -7.76 11.46
CA CYS A 82 10.88 -7.72 10.99
C CYS A 82 11.71 -6.69 11.75
N LEU A 83 12.95 -7.03 12.10
CA LEU A 83 13.88 -6.13 12.82
C LEU A 83 14.18 -4.83 12.05
N PHE A 84 14.12 -4.86 10.72
CA PHE A 84 14.32 -3.71 9.84
C PHE A 84 13.02 -2.96 9.52
N CYS A 85 11.85 -3.43 10.00
CA CYS A 85 10.60 -2.75 9.74
C CYS A 85 10.54 -1.48 10.59
N TRP A 86 10.63 -0.32 9.95
CA TRP A 86 10.58 0.99 10.60
C TRP A 86 9.15 1.46 10.92
N ARG A 87 8.15 0.64 10.60
CA ARG A 87 6.74 1.00 10.74
C ARG A 87 6.25 0.58 12.10
N THR A 88 5.45 1.43 12.72
CA THR A 88 4.93 1.18 14.06
C THR A 88 3.95 0.01 14.01
N HIS A 89 4.22 -1.01 14.82
CA HIS A 89 3.28 -2.07 15.12
C HIS A 89 2.51 -1.75 16.41
N PRO A 90 1.29 -2.29 16.61
CA PRO A 90 0.53 -2.09 17.84
C PRO A 90 1.33 -2.41 19.12
N GLU A 91 2.15 -3.46 19.09
CA GLU A 91 2.94 -3.90 20.24
C GLU A 91 4.07 -2.92 20.60
N ASP A 92 4.58 -2.14 19.64
CA ASP A 92 5.56 -1.07 19.90
C ASP A 92 4.94 0.04 20.79
N LEU A 93 3.62 0.11 20.84
CA LEU A 93 2.84 1.04 21.65
C LEU A 93 2.30 0.39 22.93
N GLY A 94 2.75 -0.83 23.26
CA GLY A 94 2.27 -1.59 24.42
C GLY A 94 0.82 -2.08 24.29
N LEU A 95 0.24 -2.03 23.09
CA LEU A 95 -1.11 -2.54 22.85
C LEU A 95 -1.03 -4.07 22.78
N THR A 96 -1.81 -4.74 23.64
CA THR A 96 -1.90 -6.19 23.70
C THR A 96 -3.27 -6.63 23.15
N GLY A 97 -3.25 -7.60 22.23
CA GLY A 97 -4.43 -8.07 21.52
C GLY A 97 -4.26 -7.98 20.01
N ASP A 98 -4.98 -8.83 19.28
CA ASP A 98 -5.06 -8.73 17.83
C ASP A 98 -5.75 -7.40 17.50
N VAL A 99 -5.02 -6.42 16.96
CA VAL A 99 -5.67 -5.32 16.25
C VAL A 99 -6.29 -5.95 15.02
N LYS A 100 -7.53 -6.44 15.15
CA LYS A 100 -8.30 -6.95 14.01
C LYS A 100 -9.01 -5.77 13.39
N ALA A 101 -9.12 -5.80 12.07
CA ALA A 101 -10.09 -4.94 11.41
C ALA A 101 -11.49 -5.39 11.88
N ASP A 102 -12.32 -4.46 12.34
CA ASP A 102 -13.73 -4.69 12.70
C ASP A 102 -14.58 -4.89 11.43
N GLY A 103 -14.17 -5.85 10.61
CA GLY A 103 -14.62 -6.04 9.23
C GLY A 103 -13.64 -5.49 8.18
N TRP A 104 -13.89 -5.89 6.93
CA TRP A 104 -13.14 -5.44 5.77
C TRP A 104 -14.02 -4.51 4.95
N ASP A 105 -13.49 -3.33 4.62
CA ASP A 105 -14.14 -2.38 3.72
C ASP A 105 -14.12 -2.90 2.29
N GLU A 106 -15.14 -2.49 1.54
CA GLU A 106 -15.29 -2.81 0.13
C GLU A 106 -14.12 -2.25 -0.71
N PRO A 107 -13.60 -2.99 -1.70
CA PRO A 107 -12.48 -2.57 -2.52
C PRO A 107 -12.69 -1.20 -3.19
N GLU A 108 -13.91 -0.96 -3.68
CA GLU A 108 -14.29 0.27 -4.36
C GLU A 108 -14.18 1.50 -3.45
N LEU A 109 -14.58 1.36 -2.17
CA LEU A 109 -14.42 2.41 -1.17
C LEU A 109 -12.95 2.70 -0.94
N ILE A 110 -12.11 1.66 -0.81
CA ILE A 110 -10.68 1.81 -0.58
C ILE A 110 -10.02 2.54 -1.76
N VAL A 111 -10.37 2.21 -3.00
CA VAL A 111 -9.85 2.86 -4.21
C VAL A 111 -10.22 4.33 -4.25
N GLU A 112 -11.51 4.65 -4.11
CA GLU A 112 -12.01 6.03 -4.19
C GLU A 112 -11.41 6.91 -3.09
N GLU A 113 -11.44 6.42 -1.84
CA GLU A 113 -10.91 7.17 -0.71
C GLU A 113 -9.38 7.26 -0.73
N SER A 114 -8.67 6.29 -1.34
CA SER A 114 -7.23 6.40 -1.56
C SER A 114 -6.89 7.51 -2.55
N ILE A 115 -7.66 7.66 -3.63
CA ILE A 115 -7.49 8.75 -4.61
C ILE A 115 -7.80 10.10 -3.95
N ARG A 116 -8.87 10.19 -3.15
CA ARG A 116 -9.20 11.40 -2.38
C ARG A 116 -8.12 11.73 -1.36
N ALA A 117 -7.61 10.75 -0.63
CA ALA A 117 -6.50 10.92 0.30
C ALA A 117 -5.22 11.43 -0.39
N GLN A 118 -4.90 10.91 -1.57
CA GLN A 118 -3.80 11.41 -2.39
C GLN A 118 -4.01 12.88 -2.80
N ARG A 119 -5.21 13.25 -3.25
CA ARG A 119 -5.53 14.66 -3.57
C ARG A 119 -5.43 15.58 -2.35
N ARG A 120 -5.85 15.11 -1.17
CA ARG A 120 -5.64 15.83 0.11
C ARG A 120 -4.16 16.02 0.44
N ILE A 121 -3.32 15.01 0.21
CA ILE A 121 -1.85 15.14 0.37
C ILE A 121 -1.30 16.21 -0.58
N LEU A 122 -1.78 16.22 -1.82
CA LEU A 122 -1.30 17.12 -2.87
C LEU A 122 -1.76 18.57 -2.67
N SER A 123 -2.88 18.82 -1.97
CA SER A 123 -3.33 20.19 -1.68
C SER A 123 -2.25 21.04 -0.98
N GLY A 124 -1.37 20.40 -0.19
CA GLY A 124 -0.22 21.04 0.45
C GLY A 124 0.85 21.57 -0.53
N TYR A 125 0.80 21.21 -1.80
CA TYR A 125 1.70 21.71 -2.85
C TYR A 125 1.12 22.87 -3.66
N LYS A 126 -0.17 23.19 -3.51
CA LYS A 126 -0.81 24.29 -4.27
C LYS A 126 -0.10 25.62 -4.07
N SER A 127 0.38 25.90 -2.86
CA SER A 127 1.14 27.11 -2.55
C SER A 127 2.51 27.17 -3.24
N HIS A 128 3.13 26.02 -3.53
CA HIS A 128 4.38 25.97 -4.28
C HIS A 128 4.16 26.34 -5.75
N VAL A 129 3.03 25.92 -6.34
CA VAL A 129 2.64 26.32 -7.70
C VAL A 129 2.40 27.82 -7.77
N LEU A 130 1.61 28.38 -6.84
CA LEU A 130 1.34 29.82 -6.78
C LEU A 130 2.60 30.68 -6.62
N LYS A 131 3.66 30.14 -6.02
CA LYS A 131 4.96 30.81 -5.83
C LYS A 131 5.95 30.56 -6.98
N GLY A 132 5.56 29.84 -8.04
CA GLY A 132 6.45 29.48 -9.14
C GLY A 132 7.54 28.46 -8.77
N LEU A 133 7.43 27.79 -7.61
CA LEU A 133 8.39 26.79 -7.12
C LEU A 133 8.12 25.37 -7.65
N LEU A 134 6.95 25.16 -8.25
CA LEU A 134 6.51 23.90 -8.84
C LEU A 134 5.75 24.20 -10.13
N GLU A 135 6.13 23.54 -11.22
CA GLU A 135 5.43 23.66 -12.49
C GLU A 135 3.97 23.19 -12.36
N GLU A 136 3.04 24.00 -12.88
CA GLU A 136 1.61 23.74 -12.77
C GLU A 136 1.19 22.45 -13.49
N SER A 137 1.74 22.18 -14.67
CA SER A 137 1.49 20.96 -15.46
C SER A 137 1.79 19.69 -14.63
N LYS A 138 2.97 19.63 -14.00
CA LYS A 138 3.42 18.51 -13.17
C LYS A 138 2.56 18.34 -11.92
N TYR A 139 2.09 19.44 -11.33
CA TYR A 139 1.14 19.39 -10.23
C TYR A 139 -0.23 18.83 -10.67
N ILE A 140 -0.74 19.24 -11.82
CA ILE A 140 -1.99 18.72 -12.41
C ILE A 140 -1.87 17.23 -12.72
N GLU A 141 -0.74 16.78 -13.26
CA GLU A 141 -0.47 15.35 -13.47
C GLU A 141 -0.47 14.56 -12.17
N ALA A 142 0.12 15.11 -11.10
CA ALA A 142 0.14 14.45 -9.78
C ALA A 142 -1.26 14.31 -9.18
N LEU A 143 -2.15 15.30 -9.40
CA LEU A 143 -3.57 15.23 -9.01
C LEU A 143 -4.37 14.14 -9.77
N ASN A 144 -3.81 13.65 -10.87
CA ASN A 144 -4.34 12.59 -11.73
C ASN A 144 -3.36 11.40 -11.80
N PRO A 145 -3.17 10.67 -10.68
CA PRO A 145 -2.20 9.59 -10.60
C PRO A 145 -2.56 8.43 -11.55
N ARG A 146 -1.54 7.65 -11.92
CA ARG A 146 -1.61 6.53 -12.87
C ARG A 146 -1.08 5.21 -12.31
N HIS A 147 -0.46 5.25 -11.14
CA HIS A 147 0.16 4.06 -10.53
C HIS A 147 -0.32 3.89 -9.09
N ALA A 148 -0.77 2.69 -8.73
CA ALA A 148 -1.11 2.32 -7.36
C ALA A 148 -0.05 1.36 -6.81
N ALA A 149 0.76 1.83 -5.87
CA ALA A 149 1.74 1.03 -5.15
C ALA A 149 1.16 0.51 -3.84
N ILE A 150 0.64 -0.72 -3.89
CA ILE A 150 0.07 -1.49 -2.79
C ILE A 150 1.22 -2.05 -1.95
N SER A 151 1.84 -1.18 -1.14
CA SER A 151 3.15 -1.43 -0.53
C SER A 151 3.46 -0.52 0.67
N LEU A 152 2.44 0.20 1.17
CA LEU A 152 2.65 1.24 2.17
C LEU A 152 3.04 0.67 3.53
N ASP A 153 2.27 -0.26 4.08
CA ASP A 153 2.37 -0.80 5.44
C ASP A 153 1.64 -2.15 5.48
N GLY A 154 1.85 -2.91 6.55
CA GLY A 154 1.22 -4.20 6.76
C GLY A 154 1.57 -5.24 5.69
N GLU A 155 0.77 -6.30 5.64
CA GLU A 155 0.82 -7.33 4.61
C GLU A 155 -0.47 -7.31 3.77
N PRO A 156 -0.41 -6.80 2.52
CA PRO A 156 -1.61 -6.63 1.69
C PRO A 156 -2.37 -7.93 1.40
N THR A 157 -1.69 -9.08 1.36
CA THR A 157 -2.32 -10.39 1.12
C THR A 157 -3.21 -10.87 2.28
N LEU A 158 -3.22 -10.16 3.41
CA LEU A 158 -4.20 -10.39 4.48
C LEU A 158 -5.57 -9.79 4.18
N TYR A 159 -5.67 -8.86 3.22
CA TYR A 159 -6.95 -8.33 2.76
C TYR A 159 -7.65 -9.35 1.84
N PRO A 160 -8.84 -9.85 2.19
CA PRO A 160 -9.45 -10.98 1.49
C PRO A 160 -9.90 -10.67 0.06
N MET A 161 -10.23 -9.41 -0.24
CA MET A 161 -10.73 -8.96 -1.55
C MET A 161 -9.62 -8.29 -2.38
N LEU A 162 -8.36 -8.74 -2.23
CA LEU A 162 -7.20 -8.12 -2.88
C LEU A 162 -7.29 -8.12 -4.41
N GLY A 163 -7.78 -9.20 -5.02
CA GLY A 163 -7.98 -9.27 -6.48
C GLY A 163 -8.97 -8.21 -6.97
N GLU A 164 -10.08 -8.02 -6.26
CA GLU A 164 -11.07 -6.99 -6.58
C GLU A 164 -10.53 -5.57 -6.39
N LEU A 165 -9.67 -5.34 -5.39
CA LEU A 165 -8.98 -4.06 -5.20
C LEU A 165 -8.07 -3.74 -6.39
N ILE A 166 -7.26 -4.72 -6.83
CA ILE A 166 -6.40 -4.58 -8.01
C ILE A 166 -7.26 -4.27 -9.25
N ARG A 167 -8.36 -5.00 -9.42
CA ARG A 167 -9.33 -4.78 -10.50
C ARG A 167 -9.96 -3.37 -10.45
N GLY A 168 -10.29 -2.88 -9.26
CA GLY A 168 -10.86 -1.55 -9.04
C GLY A 168 -9.93 -0.41 -9.47
N TYR A 169 -8.62 -0.58 -9.26
CA TYR A 169 -7.59 0.32 -9.80
C TYR A 169 -7.44 0.15 -11.32
N SER A 170 -7.35 -1.08 -11.81
CA SER A 170 -7.17 -1.39 -13.24
C SER A 170 -8.29 -0.79 -14.10
N ARG A 171 -9.56 -0.92 -13.68
CA ARG A 171 -10.74 -0.34 -14.35
C ARG A 171 -10.70 1.20 -14.46
N ARG A 172 -9.91 1.87 -13.61
CA ARG A 172 -9.69 3.32 -13.64
C ARG A 172 -8.43 3.71 -14.42
N GLY A 173 -7.79 2.77 -15.11
CA GLY A 173 -6.59 2.98 -15.91
C GLY A 173 -5.31 3.12 -15.08
N PHE A 174 -5.28 2.58 -13.85
CA PHE A 174 -4.06 2.52 -13.06
C PHE A 174 -3.27 1.25 -13.39
N THR A 175 -1.94 1.37 -13.45
CA THR A 175 -1.08 0.21 -13.24
C THR A 175 -0.96 -0.08 -11.73
N THR A 176 -0.87 -1.34 -11.35
CA THR A 176 -0.83 -1.77 -9.96
C THR A 176 0.48 -2.48 -9.62
N PHE A 177 1.07 -2.12 -8.48
CA PHE A 177 2.29 -2.72 -7.95
C PHE A 177 1.99 -3.33 -6.59
N LEU A 178 1.87 -4.65 -6.54
CA LEU A 178 1.65 -5.38 -5.30
C LEU A 178 3.01 -5.74 -4.68
N VAL A 179 3.22 -5.42 -3.41
CA VAL A 179 4.39 -5.86 -2.65
C VAL A 179 3.92 -6.71 -1.48
N THR A 180 4.33 -7.98 -1.44
CA THR A 180 4.04 -8.93 -0.37
C THR A 180 5.32 -9.44 0.29
N ASN A 181 5.23 -9.84 1.55
CA ASN A 181 6.25 -10.59 2.28
C ASN A 181 6.24 -12.11 1.91
N GLY A 182 5.25 -12.57 1.14
CA GLY A 182 5.13 -13.96 0.69
C GLY A 182 4.53 -14.93 1.71
N SER A 183 4.01 -14.44 2.83
CA SER A 183 3.49 -15.30 3.91
C SER A 183 2.16 -15.98 3.61
N ASN A 184 1.43 -15.52 2.59
CA ASN A 184 0.10 -16.02 2.22
C ASN A 184 0.04 -16.48 0.74
N PRO A 185 0.56 -17.68 0.43
CA PRO A 185 0.55 -18.24 -0.93
C PRO A 185 -0.87 -18.42 -1.47
N GLU A 186 -1.83 -18.76 -0.61
CA GLU A 186 -3.22 -18.94 -1.05
C GLU A 186 -3.86 -17.66 -1.60
N ALA A 187 -3.55 -16.51 -1.01
CA ALA A 187 -4.04 -15.24 -1.53
C ALA A 187 -3.49 -14.94 -2.92
N LEU A 188 -2.23 -15.32 -3.20
CA LEU A 188 -1.63 -15.16 -4.52
C LEU A 188 -2.31 -16.07 -5.56
N ASN A 189 -2.57 -17.34 -5.20
CA ASN A 189 -3.27 -18.28 -6.08
C ASN A 189 -4.72 -17.89 -6.37
N ARG A 190 -5.38 -17.16 -5.46
CA ARG A 190 -6.77 -16.70 -5.61
C ARG A 190 -6.90 -15.32 -6.26
N LEU A 191 -5.81 -14.69 -6.70
CA LEU A 191 -5.92 -13.39 -7.37
C LEU A 191 -6.68 -13.52 -8.69
N GLU A 192 -7.91 -13.03 -8.70
CA GLU A 192 -8.75 -13.00 -9.90
C GLU A 192 -8.29 -11.95 -10.94
N GLU A 193 -7.47 -11.00 -10.51
CA GLU A 193 -6.84 -9.98 -11.34
C GLU A 193 -5.38 -9.86 -10.88
N GLU A 194 -4.44 -10.09 -11.80
CA GLU A 194 -3.02 -9.94 -11.51
C GLU A 194 -2.64 -8.46 -11.41
N PRO A 195 -1.71 -8.08 -10.51
CA PRO A 195 -1.15 -6.74 -10.54
C PRO A 195 -0.37 -6.52 -11.85
N THR A 196 -0.17 -5.27 -12.27
CA THR A 196 0.76 -5.00 -13.39
C THR A 196 2.17 -5.52 -13.09
N GLN A 197 2.60 -5.41 -11.82
CA GLN A 197 3.85 -5.99 -11.36
C GLN A 197 3.75 -6.50 -9.91
N LEU A 198 4.15 -7.75 -9.69
CA LEU A 198 4.20 -8.40 -8.39
C LEU A 198 5.62 -8.40 -7.81
N TYR A 199 5.77 -7.92 -6.58
CA TYR A 199 7.00 -7.97 -5.80
C TYR A 199 6.84 -8.92 -4.62
N LEU A 200 7.64 -9.98 -4.59
CA LEU A 200 7.82 -10.79 -3.39
C LEU A 200 9.10 -10.35 -2.69
N SER A 201 8.97 -9.92 -1.44
CA SER A 201 10.10 -9.48 -0.64
C SER A 201 10.70 -10.68 0.09
N LEU A 202 11.90 -11.08 -0.31
CA LEU A 202 12.64 -12.16 0.33
C LEU A 202 13.71 -11.55 1.26
N TYR A 203 13.60 -11.89 2.54
CA TYR A 203 14.34 -11.19 3.60
C TYR A 203 15.50 -11.97 4.18
N ALA A 204 15.64 -13.25 3.83
CA ALA A 204 16.68 -14.11 4.36
C ALA A 204 17.00 -15.25 3.37
N PRO A 205 18.24 -15.76 3.37
CA PRO A 205 18.64 -16.87 2.50
C PRO A 205 18.15 -18.24 3.01
N ASP A 206 17.88 -18.39 4.31
CA ASP A 206 17.45 -19.63 4.94
C ASP A 206 16.48 -19.40 6.10
N GLU A 207 15.93 -20.50 6.64
CA GLU A 207 14.92 -20.47 7.71
C GLU A 207 15.44 -19.89 9.03
N GLU A 208 16.71 -20.13 9.35
CA GLU A 208 17.33 -19.68 10.60
C GLU A 208 17.43 -18.14 10.60
N ARG A 209 18.02 -17.57 9.53
CA ARG A 209 18.11 -16.10 9.39
C ARG A 209 16.73 -15.48 9.24
N PHE A 210 15.79 -16.15 8.55
CA PHE A 210 14.41 -15.69 8.42
C PHE A 210 13.72 -15.54 9.78
N LYS A 211 13.87 -16.52 10.69
CA LYS A 211 13.26 -16.45 12.03
C LYS A 211 13.81 -15.28 12.84
N ILE A 212 15.12 -15.04 12.75
CA ILE A 212 15.80 -13.93 13.44
C ILE A 212 15.33 -12.58 12.87
N LEU A 213 15.41 -12.43 11.55
CA LEU A 213 15.15 -11.16 10.87
C LEU A 213 13.68 -10.79 10.82
N CYS A 214 12.80 -11.74 10.49
CA CYS A 214 11.39 -11.48 10.19
C CYS A 214 10.47 -11.69 11.39
N ARG A 215 10.89 -12.45 12.41
CA ARG A 215 10.13 -12.75 13.63
C ARG A 215 8.65 -13.06 13.32
N PRO A 216 8.38 -14.09 12.49
CA PRO A 216 7.03 -14.39 12.02
C PRO A 216 6.10 -14.70 13.19
N LEU A 217 4.86 -14.20 13.14
CA LEU A 217 3.83 -14.47 14.14
C LEU A 217 3.24 -15.88 13.99
N ASN A 218 3.27 -16.42 12.78
CA ASN A 218 2.65 -17.69 12.44
C ASN A 218 3.68 -18.80 12.23
N ARG A 219 3.41 -20.00 12.75
CA ARG A 219 4.21 -21.21 12.47
C ARG A 219 4.22 -21.51 10.97
N GLY A 220 5.32 -22.08 10.48
CA GLY A 220 5.48 -22.48 9.07
C GLY A 220 5.56 -21.32 8.07
N ALA A 221 5.77 -20.08 8.52
CA ALA A 221 5.88 -18.91 7.63
C ALA A 221 6.98 -19.06 6.57
N TRP A 222 8.14 -19.62 6.93
CA TRP A 222 9.21 -19.87 5.95
C TRP A 222 8.77 -20.81 4.81
N ARG A 223 8.07 -21.90 5.13
CA ARG A 223 7.51 -22.81 4.13
C ARG A 223 6.58 -22.06 3.18
N ARG A 224 5.69 -21.23 3.71
CA ARG A 224 4.76 -20.42 2.92
C ARG A 224 5.45 -19.39 2.04
N VAL A 225 6.52 -18.75 2.51
CA VAL A 225 7.36 -17.86 1.69
C VAL A 225 7.98 -18.60 0.51
N ARG A 226 8.52 -19.81 0.73
CA ARG A 226 9.06 -20.64 -0.35
C ARG A 226 7.99 -21.08 -1.35
N GLU A 227 6.80 -21.39 -0.88
CA GLU A 227 5.65 -21.71 -1.72
C GLU A 227 5.25 -20.52 -2.60
N SER A 228 5.11 -19.33 -2.00
CA SER A 228 4.86 -18.08 -2.72
C SER A 228 5.95 -17.74 -3.74
N LEU A 229 7.22 -18.06 -3.44
CA LEU A 229 8.31 -17.91 -4.40
C LEU A 229 8.15 -18.82 -5.61
N GLY A 230 7.69 -20.06 -5.41
CA GLY A 230 7.35 -20.99 -6.47
C GLY A 230 6.21 -20.49 -7.35
N ILE A 231 5.16 -19.92 -6.74
CA ILE A 231 3.97 -19.38 -7.40
C ILE A 231 4.29 -18.23 -8.38
N LEU A 232 5.39 -17.48 -8.16
CA LEU A 232 5.75 -16.35 -9.04
C LEU A 232 5.90 -16.74 -10.52
N ARG A 233 6.22 -18.01 -10.81
CA ARG A 233 6.38 -18.51 -12.18
C ARG A 233 5.06 -18.65 -12.93
N ASP A 234 3.96 -18.69 -12.20
CA ASP A 234 2.61 -18.93 -12.74
C ASP A 234 1.89 -17.61 -13.10
N PHE A 235 2.45 -16.47 -12.66
CA PHE A 235 1.94 -15.14 -12.99
C PHE A 235 2.31 -14.76 -14.43
N ARG A 236 1.34 -14.18 -15.15
CA ARG A 236 1.54 -13.59 -16.48
C ARG A 236 2.13 -12.18 -16.42
N SER A 237 1.84 -11.47 -15.33
CA SER A 237 2.39 -10.16 -15.02
C SER A 237 3.88 -10.21 -14.71
N SER A 238 4.53 -9.03 -14.75
CA SER A 238 5.94 -8.94 -14.39
C SER A 238 6.13 -9.29 -12.90
N THR A 239 7.03 -10.23 -12.61
CA THR A 239 7.35 -10.61 -11.23
C THR A 239 8.76 -10.17 -10.84
N VAL A 240 8.93 -9.79 -9.57
CA VAL A 240 10.20 -9.34 -8.99
C VAL A 240 10.41 -9.98 -7.63
N VAL A 241 11.58 -10.61 -7.46
CA VAL A 241 12.09 -10.96 -6.12
C VAL A 241 12.91 -9.78 -5.62
N ARG A 242 12.45 -9.15 -4.53
CA ARG A 242 13.15 -8.02 -3.91
C ARG A 242 13.88 -8.49 -2.67
N LEU A 243 15.21 -8.34 -2.68
CA LEU A 243 16.05 -8.62 -1.52
C LEU A 243 16.26 -7.36 -0.68
N THR A 244 15.96 -7.44 0.62
CA THR A 244 16.34 -6.41 1.59
C THR A 244 17.55 -6.92 2.36
N LEU A 245 18.74 -6.41 2.02
CA LEU A 245 19.99 -6.87 2.62
C LEU A 245 20.30 -6.06 3.89
N VAL A 246 20.53 -6.77 5.00
CA VAL A 246 20.93 -6.18 6.28
C VAL A 246 22.38 -6.58 6.55
N LYS A 247 23.27 -5.61 6.77
CA LYS A 247 24.69 -5.91 6.96
C LYS A 247 24.91 -6.82 8.17
N GLY A 248 25.50 -7.98 7.95
CA GLY A 248 25.85 -8.94 8.99
C GLY A 248 24.74 -9.92 9.39
N LEU A 249 23.61 -9.93 8.67
CA LEU A 249 22.48 -10.84 8.88
C LEU A 249 22.02 -11.47 7.56
#